data_AF-A0A562M0P0-F1
#
_entry.id   AF-A0A562M0P0-F1
#
_cell.length_a   1.000
_cell.length_b   1.000
_cell.length_c   1.000
_cell.angle_alpha   90.00
_cell.angle_beta   90.00
_cell.angle_gamma   90.00
#
_symmetry.space_group_name_H-M   'P 1'
#
loop_
_entity.id
_entity.type
_entity.pdbx_description
1 polymer ?
#
loop_
_entity_poly.entity_id
_entity_poly.type
_entity_poly.pdbx_seq_one_letter_code
_entity_poly.pdbx_strand_id
1 'polypeptide(L)'
;METPDGAEKEFSVTTVLQFDQHRRRAADPDATPVSVTAFGFCVGPTFVAWQAVSTIHAGRVHGMPCDDVVLEFAAHGKNLPVRASQPGFAALEAAMVDAFPDTAGWREALQASLRPRGRMLLYCRP
;
A
#
# COMPACT_ATOMS: atom_id res chain seq x y z
N MET A 1 41.79 -4.78 -37.80
CA MET A 1 40.50 -4.98 -38.49
C MET A 1 40.12 -6.43 -38.25
N GLU A 2 39.06 -6.80 -37.55
CA GLU A 2 37.91 -6.06 -37.02
C GLU A 2 37.31 -6.93 -35.90
N THR A 3 36.99 -6.31 -34.77
CA THR A 3 36.12 -6.84 -33.71
C THR A 3 34.66 -6.66 -34.11
N PRO A 4 33.79 -7.60 -33.77
CA PRO A 4 32.40 -7.30 -33.39
C PRO A 4 32.26 -7.57 -31.88
N ASP A 5 32.04 -6.63 -30.96
CA ASP A 5 31.12 -5.49 -30.84
C ASP A 5 29.67 -5.77 -31.25
N GLY A 6 28.76 -5.63 -30.29
CA GLY A 6 27.33 -5.93 -30.43
C GLY A 6 26.72 -6.65 -29.25
N ALA A 7 26.98 -6.18 -28.01
CA ALA A 7 26.27 -6.63 -26.82
C ALA A 7 24.85 -6.05 -26.81
N GLU A 8 23.90 -6.80 -27.35
CA GLU A 8 22.48 -6.49 -27.25
C GLU A 8 22.01 -6.87 -25.83
N LYS A 9 22.03 -5.90 -24.92
CA LYS A 9 21.41 -6.00 -23.60
C LYS A 9 19.90 -6.10 -23.77
N GLU A 10 19.39 -7.32 -23.76
CA GLU A 10 17.97 -7.60 -23.58
C GLU A 10 17.58 -7.23 -22.13
N PHE A 11 17.08 -5.99 -21.96
CA PHE A 11 16.40 -5.57 -20.74
C PHE A 11 15.07 -6.34 -20.65
N SER A 12 15.12 -7.54 -20.08
CA SER A 12 13.94 -8.26 -19.65
C SER A 12 13.26 -7.47 -18.52
N VAL A 13 12.27 -6.65 -18.90
CA VAL A 13 11.29 -6.02 -18.01
C VAL A 13 10.42 -7.12 -17.41
N THR A 14 10.95 -7.79 -16.38
CA THR A 14 10.25 -8.81 -15.60
C THR A 14 9.95 -8.23 -14.22
N THR A 15 9.05 -7.25 -14.14
CA THR A 15 8.60 -6.70 -12.84
C THR A 15 7.07 -6.61 -12.72
N VAL A 16 6.31 -7.02 -13.74
CA VAL A 16 4.84 -6.83 -13.73
C VAL A 16 4.07 -8.02 -13.14
N LEU A 17 4.70 -9.17 -12.87
CA LEU A 17 3.97 -10.41 -12.53
C LEU A 17 4.12 -10.93 -11.09
N GLN A 18 4.87 -10.28 -10.21
CA GLN A 18 4.94 -10.68 -8.79
C GLN A 18 3.85 -10.05 -7.90
N PHE A 19 3.04 -9.13 -8.44
CA PHE A 19 2.07 -8.35 -7.65
C PHE A 19 0.76 -9.10 -7.33
N ASP A 20 0.44 -10.21 -8.00
CA ASP A 20 -0.88 -10.86 -7.85
C ASP A 20 -0.88 -12.00 -6.80
N GLN A 21 0.27 -12.47 -6.32
CA GLN A 21 0.33 -13.59 -5.35
C GLN A 21 0.03 -13.19 -3.89
N HIS A 22 0.21 -11.93 -3.50
CA HIS A 22 -0.18 -11.46 -2.15
C HIS A 22 -1.68 -11.21 -1.98
N ARG A 23 -2.47 -11.43 -3.05
CA ARG A 23 -3.85 -10.96 -3.19
C ARG A 23 -4.92 -11.87 -2.56
N ARG A 24 -4.54 -12.97 -1.90
CA ARG A 24 -5.50 -13.98 -1.40
C ARG A 24 -5.25 -14.48 0.02
N ARG A 25 -4.94 -13.60 0.96
CA ARG A 25 -5.29 -13.90 2.35
C ARG A 25 -6.63 -13.25 2.63
N ALA A 26 -7.59 -13.99 3.20
CA ALA A 26 -8.77 -13.42 3.83
C ALA A 26 -8.32 -12.51 4.99
N ALA A 27 -9.23 -11.94 5.78
CA ALA A 27 -8.85 -11.38 7.08
C ALA A 27 -8.12 -12.47 7.88
N ASP A 28 -6.79 -12.48 7.83
CA ASP A 28 -5.95 -13.46 8.47
C ASP A 28 -5.93 -13.07 9.95
N PRO A 29 -6.43 -13.90 10.87
CA PRO A 29 -6.35 -13.60 12.31
C PRO A 29 -4.91 -13.53 12.81
N ASP A 30 -3.93 -14.00 12.02
CA ASP A 30 -2.48 -13.86 12.23
C ASP A 30 -1.91 -12.63 11.50
N ALA A 31 -2.76 -11.76 10.93
CA ALA A 31 -2.28 -10.56 10.25
C ALA A 31 -1.50 -9.70 11.23
N THR A 32 -0.26 -9.42 10.84
CA THR A 32 0.72 -8.77 11.70
C THR A 32 0.18 -7.43 12.20
N PRO A 33 0.14 -7.19 13.53
CA PRO A 33 -0.48 -6.00 14.08
C PRO A 33 0.28 -4.75 13.66
N VAL A 34 -0.47 -3.65 13.53
CA VAL A 34 0.07 -2.33 13.24
C VAL A 34 0.27 -1.60 14.56
N SER A 35 1.46 -1.05 14.76
CA SER A 35 1.76 -0.15 15.88
C SER A 35 2.10 1.23 15.35
N VAL A 36 1.62 2.28 16.01
CA VAL A 36 1.72 3.64 15.50
C VAL A 36 2.46 4.51 16.50
N THR A 37 3.27 5.43 15.98
CA THR A 37 4.06 6.38 16.74
C THR A 37 3.87 7.77 16.14
N ALA A 38 4.34 8.81 16.84
CA ALA A 38 4.33 10.18 16.31
C ALA A 38 5.16 10.33 15.01
N PHE A 39 6.13 9.44 14.76
CA PHE A 39 7.06 9.57 13.64
C PHE A 39 6.77 8.63 12.46
N GLY A 40 5.84 7.68 12.63
CA GLY A 40 5.59 6.63 11.66
C GLY A 40 4.82 5.46 12.25
N PHE A 41 4.85 4.33 11.56
CA PHE A 41 4.18 3.12 12.00
C PHE A 41 5.01 1.87 11.71
N CYS A 42 4.74 0.79 12.45
CA CYS A 42 5.31 -0.53 12.24
C CYS A 42 4.23 -1.51 11.80
N VAL A 43 4.57 -2.38 10.84
CA VAL A 43 3.83 -3.62 10.57
C VAL A 43 4.81 -4.76 10.80
N GLY A 44 4.70 -5.40 11.97
CA GLY A 44 5.68 -6.37 12.45
C GLY A 44 7.08 -5.77 12.56
N PRO A 45 8.11 -6.35 11.93
CA PRO A 45 9.47 -5.83 12.01
C PRO A 45 9.73 -4.63 11.08
N THR A 46 8.77 -4.26 10.23
CA THR A 46 8.95 -3.21 9.23
C THR A 46 8.47 -1.88 9.77
N PHE A 47 9.37 -0.93 10.00
CA PHE A 47 9.05 0.45 10.34
C PHE A 47 8.99 1.33 9.08
N VAL A 48 7.97 2.18 9.01
CA VAL A 48 7.76 3.18 7.97
C VAL A 48 7.63 4.55 8.64
N ALA A 49 8.64 5.40 8.45
CA ALA A 49 8.57 6.79 8.89
C ALA A 49 7.60 7.59 8.00
N TRP A 50 6.85 8.53 8.55
CA TRP A 50 5.95 9.38 7.77
C TRP A 50 6.70 10.15 6.68
N GLN A 51 7.87 10.71 7.01
CA GLN A 51 8.73 11.37 6.02
C GLN A 51 9.36 10.42 4.98
N ALA A 52 9.18 9.12 5.06
CA ALA A 52 9.62 8.18 4.03
C ALA A 52 8.49 7.80 3.05
N VAL A 53 7.23 8.13 3.36
CA VAL A 53 6.09 7.82 2.52
C VAL A 53 6.09 8.71 1.28
N SER A 54 6.12 8.06 0.12
CA SER A 54 6.11 8.68 -1.21
C SER A 54 4.71 8.70 -1.80
N THR A 55 3.93 7.63 -1.65
CA THR A 55 2.53 7.60 -2.06
C THR A 55 1.68 6.82 -1.07
N ILE A 56 0.40 7.20 -0.98
CA ILE A 56 -0.62 6.46 -0.23
C ILE A 56 -1.77 6.20 -1.18
N HIS A 57 -2.21 4.95 -1.25
CA HIS A 57 -3.40 4.58 -1.99
C HIS A 57 -4.40 3.89 -1.09
N ALA A 58 -5.68 4.18 -1.30
CA ALA A 58 -6.76 3.38 -0.75
C ALA A 58 -7.36 2.48 -1.83
N GLY A 59 -7.85 1.31 -1.44
CA GLY A 59 -8.56 0.42 -2.34
C GLY A 59 -9.54 -0.47 -1.60
N ARG A 60 -10.52 -0.99 -2.33
CA ARG A 60 -11.38 -2.07 -1.85
C ARG A 60 -10.78 -3.41 -2.22
N VAL A 61 -10.77 -4.33 -1.26
CA VAL A 61 -10.42 -5.73 -1.46
C VAL A 61 -11.70 -6.52 -1.28
N HIS A 62 -12.27 -6.98 -2.38
CA HIS A 62 -13.41 -7.90 -2.34
C HIS A 62 -12.92 -9.26 -1.85
N GLY A 63 -13.25 -9.57 -0.60
CA GLY A 63 -13.05 -10.88 0.01
C GLY A 63 -14.39 -11.59 0.18
N MET A 64 -14.40 -12.91 0.05
CA MET A 64 -15.47 -13.72 0.64
C MET A 64 -15.02 -14.07 2.06
N PRO A 65 -15.80 -13.79 3.13
CA PRO A 65 -17.22 -13.43 3.16
C PRO A 65 -17.55 -11.92 3.26
N CYS A 66 -16.56 -11.03 3.41
CA CYS A 66 -16.81 -9.59 3.59
C CYS A 66 -15.80 -8.76 2.80
N ASP A 67 -16.28 -7.62 2.29
CA ASP A 67 -15.44 -6.60 1.69
C ASP A 67 -14.55 -5.95 2.75
N ASP A 68 -13.28 -5.78 2.41
CA ASP A 68 -12.29 -5.12 3.24
C ASP A 68 -11.72 -3.90 2.49
N VAL A 69 -11.09 -2.99 3.21
CA VAL A 69 -10.37 -1.87 2.60
C VAL A 69 -8.89 -1.97 2.93
N VAL A 70 -8.06 -1.54 1.99
CA VAL A 70 -6.60 -1.57 2.10
C VAL A 70 -6.04 -0.18 1.88
N LEU A 71 -5.11 0.21 2.73
CA LEU A 71 -4.21 1.34 2.53
C LEU A 71 -2.85 0.79 2.11
N GLU A 72 -2.35 1.20 0.95
CA GLU A 72 -1.02 0.83 0.47
C GLU A 72 -0.09 2.05 0.56
N PHE A 73 0.92 1.93 1.43
CA PHE A 73 1.95 2.94 1.65
C PHE A 73 3.20 2.59 0.86
N ALA A 74 3.62 3.46 -0.05
CA ALA A 74 4.87 3.30 -0.77
C ALA A 74 6.00 4.04 -0.02
N ALA A 75 6.97 3.32 0.52
CA ALA A 75 8.14 3.88 1.19
C ALA A 75 9.39 3.04 0.88
N HIS A 76 10.56 3.70 0.73
CA HIS A 76 11.84 3.03 0.46
C HIS A 76 11.80 2.04 -0.73
N GLY A 77 11.04 2.37 -1.78
CA GLY A 77 10.89 1.51 -2.97
C GLY A 77 10.04 0.25 -2.75
N LYS A 78 9.32 0.15 -1.62
CA LYS A 78 8.42 -0.95 -1.30
C LYS A 78 7.01 -0.45 -1.06
N ASN A 79 6.02 -1.29 -1.42
CA ASN A 79 4.62 -1.04 -1.13
C ASN A 79 4.21 -1.91 0.06
N LEU A 80 3.68 -1.27 1.10
CA LEU A 80 3.22 -1.93 2.32
C LEU A 80 1.69 -1.82 2.40
N PRO A 81 0.96 -2.91 2.09
CA PRO A 81 -0.49 -2.94 2.22
C PRO A 81 -0.90 -3.20 3.68
N VAL A 82 -1.71 -2.31 4.23
CA VAL A 82 -2.34 -2.44 5.54
C VAL A 82 -3.85 -2.51 5.36
N ARG A 83 -4.48 -3.54 5.91
CA ARG A 83 -5.92 -3.79 5.76
C ARG A 83 -6.70 -3.30 6.95
N ALA A 84 -7.95 -2.87 6.75
CA ALA A 84 -8.81 -2.43 7.84
C ALA A 84 -9.11 -3.53 8.85
N SER A 85 -9.04 -4.79 8.44
CA SER A 85 -9.16 -5.92 9.37
C SER A 85 -7.95 -6.10 10.31
N GLN A 86 -6.81 -5.45 10.08
CA GLN A 86 -5.60 -5.60 10.90
C GLN A 86 -5.76 -4.89 12.26
N PRO A 87 -5.33 -5.53 13.37
CA PRO A 87 -5.27 -4.85 14.67
C PRO A 87 -4.40 -3.60 14.58
N GLY A 88 -4.88 -2.47 15.13
CA GLY A 88 -4.17 -1.19 15.09
C GLY A 88 -4.45 -0.33 13.85
N PHE A 89 -5.25 -0.80 12.89
CA PHE A 89 -5.59 -0.01 11.70
C PHE A 89 -6.26 1.33 12.03
N ALA A 90 -7.19 1.37 13.00
CA ALA A 90 -7.87 2.61 13.35
C ALA A 90 -6.91 3.68 13.90
N ALA A 91 -5.90 3.26 14.67
CA ALA A 91 -4.85 4.16 15.13
C ALA A 91 -3.96 4.63 13.98
N LEU A 92 -3.67 3.74 13.02
CA LEU A 92 -2.90 4.07 11.82
C LEU A 92 -3.62 5.11 10.97
N GLU A 93 -4.92 4.91 10.76
CA GLU A 93 -5.77 5.83 10.02
C GLU A 93 -5.78 7.21 10.66
N ALA A 94 -5.98 7.30 11.98
CA ALA A 94 -5.97 8.58 12.68
C ALA A 94 -4.62 9.30 12.55
N ALA A 95 -3.50 8.58 12.73
CA ALA A 95 -2.17 9.17 12.60
C ALA A 95 -1.79 9.49 11.15
N MET A 96 -2.30 8.73 10.17
CA MET A 96 -2.15 9.05 8.76
C MET A 96 -2.85 10.38 8.44
N VAL A 97 -4.06 10.61 8.94
CA VAL A 97 -4.78 11.88 8.74
C VAL A 97 -4.05 13.04 9.42
N ASP A 98 -3.46 12.81 10.59
CA ASP A 98 -2.62 13.82 11.26
C ASP A 98 -1.35 14.17 10.46
N ALA A 99 -0.66 13.17 9.93
CA ALA A 99 0.56 13.35 9.13
C ALA A 99 0.29 13.84 7.69
N PHE A 100 -0.86 13.48 7.11
CA PHE A 100 -1.28 13.79 5.74
C PHE A 100 -2.74 14.25 5.74
N PRO A 101 -3.03 15.51 6.10
CA PRO A 101 -4.41 16.01 6.25
C PRO A 101 -5.28 15.86 5.01
N ASP A 102 -4.68 15.91 3.81
CA ASP A 102 -5.37 15.72 2.52
C ASP A 102 -5.99 14.32 2.37
N THR A 103 -5.57 13.37 3.21
CA THR A 103 -6.13 12.01 3.23
C THR A 103 -7.42 11.91 4.07
N ALA A 104 -7.85 12.98 4.74
CA ALA A 104 -9.11 13.00 5.47
C ALA A 104 -10.32 12.70 4.55
N GLY A 105 -11.32 11.97 5.06
CA GLY A 105 -12.54 11.64 4.31
C GLY A 105 -12.33 10.61 3.19
N TRP A 106 -11.16 9.95 3.13
CA TRP A 106 -10.86 8.98 2.09
C TRP A 106 -11.83 7.79 2.07
N ARG A 107 -12.39 7.41 3.22
CA ARG A 107 -13.34 6.28 3.30
C ARG A 107 -14.63 6.60 2.56
N GLU A 108 -15.18 7.78 2.80
CA GLU A 108 -16.39 8.28 2.15
C GLU A 108 -16.16 8.42 0.65
N ALA A 109 -15.01 8.99 0.25
CA ALA A 109 -14.64 9.09 -1.16
C ALA A 109 -14.47 7.70 -1.82
N LEU A 110 -13.85 6.75 -1.12
CA LEU A 110 -13.72 5.38 -1.58
C LEU A 110 -15.08 4.69 -1.68
N GLN A 111 -16.01 4.92 -0.75
CA GLN A 111 -17.38 4.39 -0.74
C GLN A 111 -18.25 4.98 -1.87
N ALA A 112 -18.11 6.28 -2.13
CA ALA A 112 -18.80 6.97 -3.22
C ALA A 112 -18.28 6.54 -4.62
N SER A 113 -17.06 6.00 -4.69
CA SER A 113 -16.52 5.48 -5.94
C SER A 113 -17.35 4.30 -6.46
N LEU A 114 -17.96 4.49 -7.63
CA LEU A 114 -18.74 3.47 -8.35
C LEU A 114 -17.87 2.35 -8.93
N ARG A 115 -16.54 2.45 -8.86
CA ARG A 115 -15.64 1.43 -9.41
C ARG A 115 -15.46 0.29 -8.39
N PRO A 116 -15.92 -0.94 -8.68
CA PRO A 116 -15.85 -2.06 -7.74
C PRO A 116 -14.39 -2.46 -7.39
N ARG A 117 -13.42 -2.15 -8.24
CA ARG A 117 -11.98 -2.36 -7.98
C ARG A 117 -11.20 -1.05 -7.96
N GLY A 118 -11.86 0.05 -7.58
CA GLY A 118 -11.25 1.37 -7.56
C GLY A 118 -10.10 1.42 -6.56
N ARG A 119 -8.91 1.71 -7.08
CA ARG A 119 -7.78 2.19 -6.29
C ARG A 119 -7.77 3.72 -6.40
N MET A 120 -7.67 4.41 -5.28
CA MET A 120 -7.69 5.86 -5.17
C MET A 120 -6.35 6.31 -4.61
N LEU A 121 -5.69 7.25 -5.30
CA LEU A 121 -4.51 7.91 -4.78
C LEU A 121 -4.96 8.93 -3.72
N LEU A 122 -4.44 8.79 -2.49
CA LEU A 122 -4.72 9.71 -1.39
C LEU A 122 -3.63 10.76 -1.23
N TYR A 123 -2.38 10.36 -1.44
CA TYR A 123 -1.23 11.21 -1.28
C TYR A 123 -0.15 10.81 -2.28
N CYS A 124 0.52 11.81 -2.86
CA CYS A 124 1.76 11.65 -3.61
C CYS A 124 2.69 12.77 -3.19
N ARG A 125 3.91 12.42 -2.81
CA ARG A 125 4.95 13.40 -2.53
C ARG A 125 5.25 14.20 -3.81
N PRO A 126 5.28 15.54 -3.74
CA PRO A 126 5.65 16.39 -4.87
C PRO A 126 7.11 16.23 -5.28
#